data_AF-A0A848FQW5-F1
#
_entry.id   AF-A0A848FQW5-F1
#
_cell.length_a   1.000
_cell.length_b   1.000
_cell.length_c   1.000
_cell.angle_alpha   90.00
_cell.angle_beta   90.00
_cell.angle_gamma   90.00
#
_symmetry.space_group_name_H-M   'P 1'
#
loop_
_entity.id
_entity.type
_entity.pdbx_description
1 polymer ?
#
loop_
_entity_poly.entity_id
_entity_poly.type
_entity_poly.pdbx_seq_one_letter_code
_entity_poly.pdbx_strand_id
1 'polypeptide(L)'
;MKILKYSVICLMLLAGFSSCKKDGFQPLDASAPPIQVTVANKSSQRNGPSITVSEASPNFSIILEIPESSGRKIKEIQKVSFSSGPQDLFDPEVENYASGPIAGSNNKVTFNSSLDEILSNAGVPKPSYPSSGVKAVDYPGNFYFLIVLDDNSTLISTQVRILMVP
;
A
#
# COMPACT_ATOMS: atom_id res chain seq x y z
N MET A 1 -48.45 -43.48 35.27
CA MET A 1 -47.18 -43.43 34.49
C MET A 1 -47.26 -42.58 33.21
N LYS A 2 -47.98 -41.44 33.18
CA LYS A 2 -48.05 -40.56 31.99
C LYS A 2 -47.31 -39.21 32.15
N ILE A 3 -47.07 -38.78 33.39
CA ILE A 3 -46.44 -37.48 33.70
C ILE A 3 -44.91 -37.52 33.51
N LEU A 4 -44.28 -38.68 33.70
CA LEU A 4 -42.82 -38.84 33.57
C LEU A 4 -42.33 -38.72 32.11
N LYS A 5 -43.18 -39.03 31.11
CA LYS A 5 -42.80 -39.00 29.69
C LYS A 5 -42.71 -37.57 29.13
N TYR A 6 -43.53 -36.65 29.63
CA TYR A 6 -43.52 -35.25 29.19
C TYR A 6 -42.39 -34.43 29.83
N SER A 7 -41.93 -34.84 31.03
CA SER A 7 -40.85 -34.14 31.73
C SER A 7 -39.47 -34.35 31.08
N VAL A 8 -39.23 -35.51 30.45
CA VAL A 8 -37.97 -35.79 29.73
C VAL A 8 -37.89 -35.03 28.40
N ILE A 9 -39.02 -34.83 27.72
CA ILE A 9 -39.09 -34.07 26.45
C ILE A 9 -38.85 -32.57 26.69
N CYS A 10 -39.41 -32.00 27.76
CA CYS A 10 -39.13 -30.60 28.12
C CYS A 10 -37.67 -30.36 28.51
N LEU A 11 -37.00 -31.36 29.11
CA LEU A 11 -35.59 -31.24 29.49
C LEU A 11 -34.66 -31.30 28.26
N MET A 12 -35.01 -32.04 27.21
CA MET A 12 -34.26 -32.06 25.95
C MET A 12 -34.41 -30.78 25.12
N LEU A 13 -35.56 -30.09 25.20
CA LEU A 13 -35.78 -28.83 24.50
C LEU A 13 -35.00 -27.64 25.09
N LEU A 14 -34.60 -27.72 26.36
CA LEU A 14 -33.82 -26.66 27.03
C LEU A 14 -32.30 -26.74 26.76
N ALA A 15 -31.80 -27.86 26.24
CA ALA A 15 -30.38 -28.04 25.90
C ALA A 15 -29.99 -27.48 24.51
N GLY A 16 -30.98 -27.07 23.70
CA GLY A 16 -30.77 -26.56 22.33
C GLY A 16 -30.34 -25.09 22.23
N PHE A 17 -30.35 -24.33 23.33
CA PHE A 17 -29.88 -22.94 23.36
C PHE A 17 -28.43 -22.82 23.84
N SER A 18 -27.59 -23.81 23.55
CA SER A 18 -26.15 -23.60 23.58
C SER A 18 -25.81 -22.65 22.45
N SER A 19 -25.95 -21.37 22.80
CA SER A 19 -25.48 -20.21 22.08
C SER A 19 -24.12 -20.57 21.49
N CYS A 20 -24.09 -20.77 20.17
CA CYS A 20 -22.87 -20.52 19.44
C CYS A 20 -22.51 -19.10 19.84
N LYS A 21 -21.54 -18.96 20.76
CA LYS A 21 -20.78 -17.73 20.87
C LYS A 21 -20.22 -17.58 19.47
N LYS A 22 -20.93 -16.85 18.62
CA LYS A 22 -20.39 -16.36 17.38
C LYS A 22 -19.19 -15.58 17.87
N ASP A 23 -18.01 -16.15 17.65
CA ASP A 23 -16.76 -15.51 18.01
C ASP A 23 -16.92 -14.07 17.60
N GLY A 24 -16.85 -13.20 18.63
CA GLY A 24 -17.23 -11.81 18.53
C GLY A 24 -16.57 -11.25 17.29
N PHE A 25 -17.25 -10.31 16.63
CA PHE A 25 -16.61 -9.45 15.66
C PHE A 25 -15.27 -9.00 16.27
N GLN A 26 -14.18 -9.63 15.85
CA GLN A 26 -12.87 -9.06 16.09
C GLN A 26 -12.99 -7.73 15.37
N PRO A 27 -12.76 -6.59 16.05
CA PRO A 27 -12.53 -5.37 15.33
C PRO A 27 -11.55 -5.71 14.22
N LEU A 28 -11.75 -5.15 13.03
CA LEU A 28 -10.66 -5.06 12.09
C LEU A 28 -9.64 -4.16 12.78
N ASP A 29 -8.86 -4.72 13.71
CA ASP A 29 -7.65 -4.16 14.24
C ASP A 29 -6.74 -4.15 13.02
N ALA A 30 -6.91 -3.10 12.21
CA ALA A 30 -5.97 -2.73 11.19
C ALA A 30 -4.70 -2.44 11.98
N SER A 31 -3.90 -3.50 12.18
CA SER A 31 -2.59 -3.43 12.77
C SER A 31 -1.77 -2.60 11.80
N ALA A 32 -1.84 -1.28 11.99
CA ALA A 32 -1.01 -0.36 11.26
C ALA A 32 0.43 -0.69 11.65
N PRO A 33 1.36 -0.70 10.67
CA PRO A 33 2.75 -0.96 10.99
C PRO A 33 3.23 0.03 12.06
N PRO A 34 4.07 -0.40 13.02
CA PRO A 34 4.54 0.45 14.10
C PRO A 34 5.19 1.76 13.61
N ILE A 35 5.81 1.69 12.42
CA ILE A 35 6.37 2.85 11.71
C ILE A 35 5.65 2.95 10.37
N GLN A 36 4.88 4.02 10.18
CA GLN A 36 4.15 4.26 8.95
C GLN A 36 4.98 5.09 7.98
N VAL A 37 5.12 4.61 6.75
CA VAL A 37 5.75 5.38 5.67
C VAL A 37 4.67 6.26 5.01
N THR A 38 4.95 7.54 4.89
CA THR A 38 4.09 8.53 4.25
C THR A 38 4.77 9.14 3.03
N VAL A 39 3.97 9.72 2.13
CA VAL A 39 4.48 10.46 0.97
C VAL A 39 4.33 11.95 1.25
N ALA A 40 5.45 12.63 1.46
CA ALA A 40 5.50 14.02 1.92
C ALA A 40 5.02 15.01 0.84
N ASN A 41 5.26 14.71 -0.44
CA ASN A 41 4.92 15.58 -1.57
C ASN A 41 3.65 15.13 -2.32
N LYS A 42 2.76 14.37 -1.67
CA LYS A 42 1.49 13.93 -2.29
C LYS A 42 0.61 15.12 -2.69
N SER A 43 0.05 15.07 -3.90
CA SER A 43 -0.90 16.07 -4.40
C SER A 43 -2.35 15.75 -4.02
N SER A 44 -2.66 14.46 -3.83
CA SER A 44 -3.99 14.03 -3.38
C SER A 44 -3.93 12.72 -2.61
N GLN A 45 -4.98 12.48 -1.82
CA GLN A 45 -5.21 11.23 -1.10
C GLN A 45 -6.54 10.66 -1.58
N ARG A 46 -6.50 9.76 -2.57
CA ARG A 46 -7.68 9.02 -3.06
C ARG A 46 -7.68 7.64 -2.39
N ASN A 47 -7.48 6.58 -3.16
CA ASN A 47 -7.26 5.21 -2.64
C ASN A 47 -5.82 4.99 -2.15
N GLY A 48 -5.02 6.06 -2.06
CA GLY A 48 -3.62 6.07 -1.68
C GLY A 48 -3.03 7.46 -1.93
N PRO A 49 -1.82 7.75 -1.41
CA PRO A 49 -1.09 8.95 -1.78
C PRO A 49 -0.81 8.95 -3.28
N SER A 50 -1.08 10.07 -3.94
CA SER A 50 -0.87 10.23 -5.37
C SER A 50 0.04 11.42 -5.64
N ILE A 51 0.91 11.29 -6.64
CA ILE A 51 1.75 12.38 -7.17
C ILE A 51 1.20 12.76 -8.54
N THR A 52 1.01 14.06 -8.75
CA THR A 52 0.60 14.60 -10.05
C THR A 52 1.83 14.85 -10.91
N VAL A 53 1.81 14.33 -12.13
CA VAL A 53 2.90 14.48 -13.11
C VAL A 53 2.31 15.00 -14.42
N SER A 54 2.90 16.05 -14.99
CA SER A 54 2.47 16.60 -16.28
C SER A 54 3.16 15.88 -17.43
N GLU A 55 2.43 15.62 -18.52
CA GLU A 55 3.02 15.10 -19.75
C GLU A 55 4.06 16.05 -20.34
N ALA A 56 3.85 17.37 -20.21
CA ALA A 56 4.80 18.39 -20.66
C ALA A 56 6.08 18.45 -19.80
N SER A 57 6.08 17.82 -18.62
CA SER A 57 7.22 17.77 -17.71
C SER A 57 7.24 16.41 -17.00
N PRO A 58 7.67 15.35 -17.70
CA PRO A 58 7.43 13.97 -17.31
C PRO A 58 8.31 13.49 -16.15
N ASN A 59 9.25 14.31 -15.68
CA ASN A 59 10.12 14.00 -14.55
C ASN A 59 9.42 14.33 -13.23
N PHE A 60 9.55 13.43 -12.25
CA PHE A 60 8.94 13.62 -10.94
C PHE A 60 9.80 13.01 -9.83
N SER A 61 9.43 13.36 -8.60
CA SER A 61 10.01 12.78 -7.40
C SER A 61 8.94 12.26 -6.45
N ILE A 62 9.27 11.21 -5.70
CA ILE A 62 8.47 10.67 -4.61
C ILE A 62 9.31 10.82 -3.34
N ILE A 63 8.84 11.65 -2.41
CA ILE A 63 9.51 11.89 -1.14
C ILE A 63 8.80 11.05 -0.08
N LEU A 64 9.47 10.00 0.38
CA LEU A 64 8.99 9.14 1.45
C LEU A 64 9.48 9.68 2.79
N GLU A 65 8.64 9.57 3.82
CA GLU A 65 8.91 10.06 5.16
C GLU A 65 8.34 9.13 6.23
N ILE A 66 9.13 8.85 7.26
CA ILE A 66 8.67 8.21 8.51
C ILE A 66 8.52 9.26 9.63
N PRO A 67 7.62 9.06 10.61
CA PRO A 67 7.46 9.99 11.73
C PRO A 67 8.77 10.17 12.50
N GLU A 68 9.14 11.41 12.81
CA GLU A 68 10.29 11.69 13.68
C GLU A 68 10.13 11.05 15.07
N SER A 69 8.89 10.94 15.56
CA SER A 69 8.55 10.27 16.81
C SER A 69 8.85 8.77 16.83
N SER A 70 9.12 8.14 15.68
CA SER A 70 9.59 6.74 15.63
C SER A 70 10.99 6.57 16.22
N GLY A 71 11.77 7.66 16.32
CA GLY A 71 13.17 7.61 16.73
C GLY A 71 14.09 6.93 15.72
N ARG A 72 13.60 6.61 14.51
CA ARG A 72 14.34 5.92 13.46
C ARG A 72 14.72 6.84 12.32
N LYS A 73 15.72 6.42 11.56
CA LYS A 73 16.14 7.08 10.32
C LYS A 73 16.01 6.12 9.14
N ILE A 74 15.69 6.66 7.98
CA ILE A 74 15.76 5.94 6.72
C ILE A 74 17.24 5.88 6.30
N LYS A 75 17.76 4.67 6.18
CA LYS A 75 19.10 4.42 5.66
C LYS A 75 19.09 4.53 4.14
N GLU A 76 18.19 3.81 3.48
CA GLU A 76 18.11 3.76 2.03
C GLU A 76 16.77 3.20 1.52
N ILE A 77 16.46 3.45 0.25
CA ILE A 77 15.56 2.61 -0.55
C ILE A 77 16.42 1.54 -1.21
N GLN A 78 16.11 0.27 -0.95
CA GLN A 78 16.83 -0.87 -1.53
C GLN A 78 16.24 -1.32 -2.86
N LYS A 79 14.90 -1.30 -2.98
CA LYS A 79 14.18 -1.67 -4.20
C LYS A 79 12.96 -0.80 -4.42
N VAL A 80 12.64 -0.60 -5.70
CA VAL A 80 11.44 0.11 -6.16
C VAL A 80 10.79 -0.72 -7.24
N SER A 81 9.51 -1.04 -7.08
CA SER A 81 8.70 -1.67 -8.13
C SER A 81 7.59 -0.73 -8.57
N PHE A 82 7.21 -0.81 -9.84
CA PHE A 82 5.99 -0.19 -10.36
C PHE A 82 5.04 -1.29 -10.83
N SER A 83 4.04 -1.61 -10.00
CA SER A 83 3.26 -2.83 -10.21
C SER A 83 1.87 -2.80 -9.56
N SER A 84 1.19 -3.95 -9.52
CA SER A 84 -0.16 -4.06 -8.96
C SER A 84 -0.19 -4.27 -7.45
N GLY A 85 0.93 -4.71 -6.85
CA GLY A 85 1.00 -4.99 -5.42
C GLY A 85 2.43 -5.05 -4.86
N PRO A 86 2.57 -4.96 -3.53
CA PRO A 86 3.88 -4.89 -2.87
C PRO A 86 4.70 -6.18 -2.92
N GLN A 87 4.06 -7.34 -3.17
CA GLN A 87 4.75 -8.63 -3.30
C GLN A 87 5.77 -8.65 -4.44
N ASP A 88 5.54 -7.83 -5.46
CA ASP A 88 6.37 -7.74 -6.67
C ASP A 88 7.76 -7.14 -6.36
N LEU A 89 7.96 -6.51 -5.20
CA LEU A 89 9.29 -6.09 -4.71
C LEU A 89 10.27 -7.27 -4.50
N PHE A 90 9.72 -8.47 -4.29
CA PHE A 90 10.49 -9.67 -4.03
C PHE A 90 10.60 -10.60 -5.24
N ASP A 91 9.88 -10.30 -6.31
CA ASP A 91 9.94 -11.04 -7.56
C ASP A 91 11.19 -10.59 -8.36
N PRO A 92 12.12 -11.50 -8.70
CA PRO A 92 13.29 -11.15 -9.51
C PRO A 92 12.95 -10.86 -10.98
N GLU A 93 11.76 -11.23 -11.47
CA GLU A 93 11.31 -10.94 -12.84
C GLU A 93 10.71 -9.54 -12.98
N VAL A 94 10.37 -8.90 -11.86
CA VAL A 94 9.84 -7.53 -11.85
C VAL A 94 10.98 -6.53 -11.85
N GLU A 95 10.86 -5.53 -12.72
CA GLU A 95 11.88 -4.48 -12.85
C GLU A 95 12.08 -3.73 -11.53
N ASN A 96 13.36 -3.53 -11.18
CA ASN A 96 13.75 -2.67 -10.08
C ASN A 96 14.12 -1.28 -10.61
N TYR A 97 13.25 -0.30 -10.35
CA TYR A 97 13.45 1.09 -10.78
C TYR A 97 14.56 1.82 -10.03
N ALA A 98 15.18 1.20 -9.03
CA ALA A 98 16.40 1.71 -8.41
C ALA A 98 17.63 1.01 -9.01
N SER A 99 18.48 1.78 -9.71
CA SER A 99 19.76 1.30 -10.27
C SER A 99 20.80 0.91 -9.21
N GLY A 100 20.52 1.23 -7.94
CA GLY A 100 21.28 0.88 -6.75
C GLY A 100 20.59 1.45 -5.51
N PRO A 101 21.11 1.18 -4.29
CA PRO A 101 20.53 1.72 -3.08
C PRO A 101 20.49 3.26 -3.09
N ILE A 102 19.32 3.83 -2.79
CA ILE A 102 19.11 5.29 -2.76
C ILE A 102 19.20 5.76 -1.31
N ALA A 103 20.27 6.48 -0.97
CA ALA A 103 20.51 6.92 0.40
C ALA A 103 19.39 7.84 0.94
N GLY A 104 18.98 7.58 2.17
CA GLY A 104 18.08 8.44 2.93
C GLY A 104 18.80 9.64 3.54
N SER A 105 17.99 10.61 4.00
CA SER A 105 18.42 11.78 4.74
C SER A 105 17.51 11.95 5.97
N ASN A 106 18.03 11.53 7.13
CA ASN A 106 17.27 11.44 8.38
C ASN A 106 16.00 10.60 8.24
N ASN A 107 14.82 11.17 8.45
CA ASN A 107 13.55 10.47 8.39
C ASN A 107 12.94 10.49 6.97
N LYS A 108 13.64 10.99 5.95
CA LYS A 108 13.16 11.12 4.58
C LYS A 108 14.06 10.42 3.56
N VAL A 109 13.50 10.07 2.42
CA VAL A 109 14.26 9.62 1.24
C VAL A 109 13.52 10.02 -0.03
N THR A 110 14.26 10.35 -1.09
CA THR A 110 13.70 10.83 -2.35
C THR A 110 14.04 9.86 -3.47
N PHE A 111 13.00 9.32 -4.10
CA PHE A 111 13.11 8.61 -5.37
C PHE A 111 12.80 9.57 -6.52
N ASN A 112 13.59 9.52 -7.60
CA ASN A 112 13.36 10.32 -8.81
C ASN A 112 13.15 9.37 -9.98
N SER A 113 12.19 9.69 -10.85
CA SER A 113 11.88 8.90 -12.05
C SER A 113 11.19 9.78 -13.09
N SER A 114 10.76 9.17 -14.20
CA SER A 114 10.04 9.83 -15.28
C SER A 114 8.91 8.96 -15.83
N LEU A 115 7.91 9.58 -16.47
CA LEU A 115 6.88 8.83 -17.18
C LEU A 115 7.48 7.94 -18.28
N ASP A 116 8.54 8.40 -18.96
CA ASP A 116 9.21 7.64 -20.01
C ASP A 116 9.86 6.36 -19.47
N GLU A 117 10.45 6.43 -18.28
CA GLU A 117 11.03 5.26 -17.60
C GLU A 117 9.94 4.21 -17.29
N ILE A 118 8.78 4.64 -16.78
CA ILE A 118 7.64 3.75 -16.54
C ILE A 118 7.20 3.08 -17.85
N LEU A 119 7.06 3.85 -18.93
CA LEU A 119 6.62 3.33 -20.24
C LEU A 119 7.62 2.34 -20.84
N SER A 120 8.92 2.62 -20.71
CA SER A 120 9.98 1.76 -21.25
C SER A 120 10.14 0.44 -20.49
N ASN A 121 9.93 0.46 -19.17
CA ASN A 121 10.27 -0.66 -18.29
C ASN A 121 9.08 -1.51 -17.85
N ALA A 122 7.90 -0.90 -17.65
CA ALA A 122 6.74 -1.64 -17.14
C ALA A 122 6.00 -2.42 -18.24
N GLY A 123 6.29 -2.15 -19.53
CA GLY A 123 5.45 -2.61 -20.64
C GLY A 123 4.00 -2.10 -20.56
N VAL A 124 3.76 -1.10 -19.71
CA VAL A 124 2.43 -0.54 -19.45
C VAL A 124 2.15 0.54 -20.49
N PRO A 125 1.01 0.47 -21.22
CA PRO A 125 0.66 1.50 -22.17
C PRO A 125 0.40 2.83 -21.45
N LYS A 126 0.79 3.93 -22.09
CA LYS A 126 0.43 5.27 -21.65
C LYS A 126 -1.10 5.35 -21.48
N PRO A 127 -1.61 5.82 -20.33
CA PRO A 127 -3.04 5.98 -20.14
C PRO A 127 -3.63 6.98 -21.14
N SER A 128 -4.80 6.68 -21.69
CA SER A 128 -5.55 7.61 -22.54
C SER A 128 -6.57 8.40 -21.72
N TYR A 129 -6.75 9.68 -22.05
CA TYR A 129 -7.88 10.46 -21.53
C TYR A 129 -9.19 9.95 -22.13
N PRO A 130 -10.14 9.45 -21.31
CA PRO A 130 -11.35 8.80 -21.82
C PRO A 130 -12.36 9.77 -22.46
N SER A 131 -12.23 11.08 -22.18
CA SER A 131 -13.00 12.14 -22.85
C SER A 131 -12.27 13.48 -22.75
N SER A 132 -12.64 14.44 -23.61
CA SER A 132 -12.00 15.77 -23.72
C SER A 132 -12.06 16.61 -22.43
N GLY A 133 -12.97 16.28 -21.51
CA GLY A 133 -13.14 16.94 -20.21
C GLY A 133 -12.28 16.36 -19.09
N VAL A 134 -11.71 15.16 -19.24
CA VAL A 134 -10.86 14.57 -18.21
C VAL A 134 -9.47 15.18 -18.30
N LYS A 135 -9.02 15.80 -17.21
CA LYS A 135 -7.72 16.47 -17.10
C LYS A 135 -6.71 15.73 -16.24
N ALA A 136 -7.07 14.56 -15.72
CA ALA A 136 -6.21 13.76 -14.87
C ALA A 136 -6.56 12.27 -15.01
N VAL A 137 -5.57 11.40 -15.22
CA VAL A 137 -5.75 9.96 -15.37
C VAL A 137 -4.72 9.21 -14.55
N ASP A 138 -5.14 8.17 -13.84
CA ASP A 138 -4.23 7.31 -13.07
C ASP A 138 -3.44 6.40 -14.02
N TYR A 139 -2.15 6.23 -13.80
CA TYR A 139 -1.40 5.13 -14.44
C TYR A 139 -1.87 3.77 -13.89
N PRO A 140 -1.92 2.70 -14.70
CA PRO A 140 -2.35 1.38 -14.27
C PRO A 140 -1.19 0.63 -13.58
N GLY A 141 -0.75 1.17 -12.46
CA GLY A 141 0.30 0.64 -11.60
C GLY A 141 0.59 1.61 -10.47
N ASN A 142 1.24 1.11 -9.42
CA ASN A 142 1.62 1.92 -8.27
C ASN A 142 3.08 1.65 -7.93
N PHE A 143 3.76 2.67 -7.42
CA PHE A 143 5.08 2.50 -6.83
C PHE A 143 4.97 1.87 -5.45
N TYR A 144 5.81 0.86 -5.22
CA TYR A 144 6.09 0.30 -3.90
C TYR A 144 7.59 0.39 -3.64
N PHE A 145 7.95 0.57 -2.37
CA PHE A 145 9.32 0.80 -1.95
C PHE A 145 9.70 -0.16 -0.82
N LEU A 146 10.83 -0.84 -0.99
CA LEU A 146 11.51 -1.56 0.10
C LEU A 146 12.53 -0.62 0.72
N ILE A 147 12.25 -0.18 1.94
CA ILE A 147 13.02 0.83 2.67
C ILE A 147 13.78 0.14 3.79
N VAL A 148 15.06 0.45 3.94
CA VAL A 148 15.90 -0.03 5.03
C VAL A 148 16.09 1.10 6.04
N LEU A 149 15.92 0.79 7.33
CA LEU A 149 16.16 1.72 8.43
C LEU A 149 17.60 1.63 8.94
N ASP A 150 17.96 2.56 9.83
CA ASP A 150 19.28 2.65 10.46
C ASP A 150 19.71 1.43 11.31
N ASP A 151 18.78 0.58 11.75
CA ASP A 151 19.06 -0.72 12.40
C ASP A 151 19.06 -1.91 11.44
N ASN A 152 18.93 -1.68 10.13
CA ASN A 152 18.77 -2.68 9.08
C ASN A 152 17.43 -3.44 9.07
N SER A 153 16.44 -3.03 9.87
CA SER A 153 15.05 -3.48 9.65
C SER A 153 14.49 -2.88 8.36
N THR A 154 13.51 -3.56 7.78
CA THR A 154 12.90 -3.16 6.51
C THR A 154 11.45 -2.74 6.69
N LEU A 155 11.04 -1.71 5.95
CA LEU A 155 9.65 -1.29 5.80
C LEU A 155 9.24 -1.41 4.33
N ILE A 156 7.98 -1.76 4.09
CA ILE A 156 7.36 -1.67 2.78
C ILE A 156 6.41 -0.49 2.80
N SER A 157 6.49 0.36 1.78
CA SER A 157 5.58 1.49 1.67
C SER A 157 4.14 1.05 1.39
N THR A 158 3.19 1.95 1.66
CA THR A 158 1.89 1.87 0.99
C THR A 158 2.04 2.19 -0.51
N GLN A 159 1.01 1.89 -1.30
CA GLN A 159 1.00 2.19 -2.73
C GLN A 159 1.12 3.70 -2.99
N VAL A 160 1.99 4.10 -3.91
CA VAL A 160 2.10 5.49 -4.37
C VAL A 160 1.66 5.57 -5.82
N ARG A 161 0.62 6.37 -6.08
CA ARG A 161 -0.04 6.43 -7.39
C ARG A 161 0.52 7.58 -8.22
N ILE A 162 0.54 7.42 -9.53
CA ILE A 162 0.86 8.50 -10.48
C ILE A 162 -0.41 8.97 -11.16
N LEU A 163 -0.70 10.25 -11.00
CA LEU A 163 -1.79 10.94 -11.67
C LEU A 163 -1.24 11.80 -12.79
N MET A 164 -1.45 11.36 -14.03
CA MET A 164 -0.99 12.06 -15.22
C MET A 164 -1.96 13.17 -15.63
N VAL A 165 -1.43 14.37 -15.79
CA VAL A 165 -2.15 15.54 -16.30
C VAL A 165 -1.52 15.99 -17.62
N PRO A 166 -2.27 16.66 -18.51
CA PRO A 166 -1.72 17.15 -19.77
C PRO A 166 -0.51 18.09 -19.61
#